data_AF-A0A9X0A0F9-F1
#
_entry.id   AF-A0A9X0A0F9-F1
#
_cell.length_a   1.000
_cell.length_b   1.000
_cell.length_c   1.000
_cell.angle_alpha   90.00
_cell.angle_beta   90.00
_cell.angle_gamma   90.00
#
_symmetry.space_group_name_H-M   'P 1'
#
loop_
_entity.id
_entity.type
_entity.pdbx_description
1 polymer ?
#
loop_
_entity_poly.entity_id
_entity_poly.type
_entity_poly.pdbx_seq_one_letter_code
_entity_poly.pdbx_strand_id
1 'polypeptide(L)'
;MLTTSRTRHFKRSTTPEAVVFNVEEMPAAGRAKVRHVGGWAIRKVLEKSRKYVRENIHSENAETMNSVHRHHDICEVIEESLVGSLAMLERESLHKDTLQVTEARQYRERGLIHIEDAVYEFFMTLEGVRVLLLNNEMMRKEKANMAEMAYQQLMENRELKLKWEECFKREDVANKR
;
A
#
# COMPACT_ATOMS: atom_id res chain seq x y z
N MET A 1 52.57 19.08 -45.05
CA MET A 1 51.24 19.65 -44.81
C MET A 1 50.29 18.51 -44.47
N LEU A 2 49.97 18.33 -43.18
CA LEU A 2 49.04 17.30 -42.70
C LEU A 2 47.65 17.94 -42.55
N THR A 3 46.68 17.45 -43.32
CA THR A 3 45.28 17.87 -43.26
C THR A 3 44.54 17.03 -42.21
N THR A 4 44.24 17.64 -41.07
CA THR A 4 43.50 17.01 -39.97
C THR A 4 42.00 16.97 -40.32
N SER A 5 41.47 15.77 -40.57
CA SER A 5 40.03 15.54 -40.75
C SER A 5 39.32 15.63 -39.39
N ARG A 6 38.43 16.62 -39.23
CA ARG A 6 37.56 16.77 -38.05
C ARG A 6 36.38 15.81 -38.16
N THR A 7 36.44 14.69 -37.46
CA THR A 7 35.30 13.79 -37.26
C THR A 7 34.26 14.50 -36.36
N ARG A 8 33.10 14.87 -36.92
CA ARG A 8 31.97 15.37 -36.13
C ARG A 8 31.41 14.21 -35.30
N HIS A 9 31.62 14.24 -33.99
CA HIS A 9 30.89 13.39 -33.07
C HIS A 9 29.42 13.80 -33.05
N PHE A 10 28.59 13.01 -33.72
CA PHE A 10 27.14 13.07 -33.59
C PHE A 10 26.79 12.56 -32.19
N LYS A 11 26.58 13.47 -31.23
CA LYS A 11 25.95 13.10 -29.95
C LYS A 11 24.52 12.68 -30.28
N ARG A 12 24.26 11.37 -30.32
CA ARG A 12 22.89 10.84 -30.22
C ARG A 12 22.31 11.37 -28.90
N SER A 13 21.40 12.33 -28.99
CA SER A 13 20.49 12.66 -27.89
C SER A 13 19.49 11.54 -27.76
N THR A 14 19.91 10.40 -27.20
CA THR A 14 18.96 9.46 -26.60
C THR A 14 18.50 10.10 -25.30
N THR A 15 17.52 11.00 -25.38
CA THR A 15 16.58 11.19 -24.28
C THR A 15 15.99 9.82 -24.03
N PRO A 16 16.27 9.15 -22.89
CA PRO A 16 15.59 7.91 -22.60
C PRO A 16 14.10 8.24 -22.54
N GLU A 17 13.30 7.63 -23.41
CA GLU A 17 11.85 7.66 -23.30
C GLU A 17 11.51 7.36 -21.84
N ALA A 18 10.77 8.28 -21.21
CA ALA A 18 10.29 8.06 -19.86
C ALA A 18 9.48 6.76 -19.90
N VAL A 19 9.97 5.72 -19.23
CA VAL A 19 9.18 4.50 -19.04
C VAL A 19 8.01 4.90 -18.15
N VAL A 20 6.88 5.20 -18.78
CA VAL A 20 5.62 5.45 -18.08
C VAL A 20 5.09 4.08 -17.67
N PHE A 21 5.32 3.71 -16.41
CA PHE A 21 4.79 2.47 -15.87
C PHE A 21 3.36 2.71 -15.39
N ASN A 22 2.38 2.20 -16.14
CA ASN A 22 0.98 2.25 -15.74
C ASN A 22 0.66 1.07 -14.80
N VAL A 23 0.34 1.39 -13.54
CA VAL A 23 0.02 0.42 -12.49
C VAL A 23 -1.29 -0.32 -12.82
N GLU A 24 -2.26 0.32 -13.46
CA GLU A 24 -3.56 -0.30 -13.78
C GLU A 24 -3.44 -1.38 -14.86
N GLU A 25 -2.48 -1.20 -15.77
CA GLU A 25 -2.18 -2.12 -16.87
C GLU A 25 -1.20 -3.24 -16.47
N MET A 26 -0.82 -3.33 -15.19
CA MET A 26 0.01 -4.44 -14.73
C MET A 26 -0.66 -5.79 -14.99
N PRO A 27 0.14 -6.82 -15.35
CA PRO A 27 -0.37 -8.19 -15.38
C PRO A 27 -0.98 -8.58 -14.03
N ALA A 28 -1.91 -9.54 -14.04
CA ALA A 28 -2.58 -10.03 -12.83
C ALA A 28 -1.60 -10.40 -11.70
N ALA A 29 -0.44 -10.95 -12.04
CA ALA A 29 0.61 -11.28 -11.07
C ALA A 29 1.19 -10.04 -10.34
N GLY A 30 1.32 -8.90 -11.04
CA GLY A 30 1.75 -7.63 -10.46
C GLY A 30 0.68 -7.02 -9.56
N ARG A 31 -0.56 -6.96 -10.05
CA ARG A 31 -1.73 -6.51 -9.27
C ARG A 31 -1.94 -7.32 -8.00
N ALA A 32 -1.84 -8.65 -8.09
CA ALA A 32 -1.89 -9.53 -6.93
C ALA A 32 -0.75 -9.28 -5.94
N LYS A 33 0.44 -8.90 -6.42
CA LYS A 33 1.54 -8.54 -5.52
C LYS A 33 1.21 -7.26 -4.75
N VAL A 34 0.58 -6.26 -5.37
CA VAL A 34 0.11 -5.05 -4.69
C VAL A 34 -0.90 -5.42 -3.60
N ARG A 35 -1.93 -6.23 -3.91
CA ARG A 35 -2.91 -6.72 -2.92
C ARG A 35 -2.25 -7.44 -1.75
N HIS A 36 -1.28 -8.32 -2.04
CA HIS A 36 -0.52 -9.04 -1.03
C HIS A 36 0.32 -8.11 -0.13
N VAL A 37 1.02 -7.13 -0.70
CA VAL A 37 1.80 -6.16 0.09
C VAL A 37 0.87 -5.31 0.96
N GLY A 38 -0.29 -4.92 0.43
CA GLY A 38 -1.33 -4.23 1.19
C GLY A 38 -1.80 -5.04 2.40
N GLY A 39 -2.18 -6.31 2.18
CA GLY A 39 -2.57 -7.21 3.28
C GLY A 39 -1.46 -7.42 4.31
N TRP A 40 -0.20 -7.50 3.88
CA TRP A 40 0.94 -7.55 4.79
C TRP A 40 1.06 -6.29 5.65
N ALA A 41 0.89 -5.11 5.06
CA ALA A 41 0.98 -3.83 5.77
C ALA A 41 -0.13 -3.70 6.83
N ILE A 42 -1.38 -3.99 6.47
CA ILE A 42 -2.51 -3.99 7.41
C ILE A 42 -2.27 -4.97 8.56
N ARG A 43 -1.77 -6.18 8.26
CA ARG A 43 -1.43 -7.16 9.30
C ARG A 43 -0.40 -6.63 10.28
N LYS A 44 0.62 -5.91 9.81
CA LYS A 44 1.66 -5.36 10.70
C LYS A 44 1.08 -4.36 11.70
N VAL A 45 0.12 -3.54 11.28
CA VAL A 45 -0.59 -2.61 12.17
C VAL A 45 -1.46 -3.38 13.17
N LEU A 46 -2.23 -4.36 12.68
CA LEU A 46 -3.11 -5.18 13.52
C LEU A 46 -2.35 -5.96 14.59
N GLU A 47 -1.26 -6.64 14.21
CA GLU A 47 -0.44 -7.42 15.15
C GLU A 47 0.26 -6.54 16.19
N LYS A 48 0.63 -5.30 15.83
CA LYS A 48 1.18 -4.33 16.78
C LYS A 48 0.14 -3.99 17.85
N SER A 49 -1.10 -3.71 17.46
CA SER A 49 -2.19 -3.40 18.41
C SER A 49 -2.57 -4.62 19.25
N ARG A 50 -2.76 -5.79 18.63
CA ARG A 50 -3.05 -7.05 19.36
C ARG A 50 -1.95 -7.41 20.35
N LYS A 51 -0.68 -7.18 20.00
CA LYS A 51 0.44 -7.39 20.92
C LYS A 51 0.32 -6.46 22.13
N TYR A 52 0.06 -5.18 21.92
CA TYR A 52 -0.11 -4.23 23.01
C TYR A 52 -1.24 -4.63 23.96
N VAL A 53 -2.42 -4.99 23.43
CA VAL A 53 -3.56 -5.48 24.23
C VAL A 53 -3.14 -6.70 25.05
N ARG A 54 -2.57 -7.73 24.42
CA ARG A 54 -2.18 -8.97 25.12
C ARG A 54 -1.18 -8.74 26.25
N GLU A 55 -0.21 -7.85 26.03
CA GLU A 55 0.84 -7.58 27.02
C GLU A 55 0.35 -6.74 28.20
N ASN A 56 -0.73 -5.98 28.04
CA ASN A 56 -1.13 -4.94 29.01
C ASN A 56 -2.56 -5.09 29.57
N ILE A 57 -3.35 -6.07 29.13
CA ILE A 57 -4.76 -6.26 29.55
C ILE A 57 -4.95 -6.48 31.07
N HIS A 58 -3.89 -6.92 31.76
CA HIS A 58 -3.90 -7.14 33.20
C HIS A 58 -3.35 -5.95 34.01
N SER A 59 -3.10 -4.80 33.37
CA SER A 59 -2.57 -3.63 34.05
C SER A 59 -3.61 -3.01 34.99
N GLU A 60 -3.20 -2.65 36.20
CA GLU A 60 -4.03 -1.87 37.13
C GLU A 60 -3.91 -0.36 36.90
N ASN A 61 -3.00 0.08 36.01
CA ASN A 61 -2.80 1.49 35.70
C ASN A 61 -3.89 1.99 34.72
N ALA A 62 -4.63 3.03 35.12
CA ALA A 62 -5.73 3.58 34.33
C ALA A 62 -5.30 4.14 32.96
N GLU A 63 -4.12 4.76 32.85
CA GLU A 63 -3.60 5.28 31.58
C GLU A 63 -3.23 4.14 30.62
N THR A 64 -2.62 3.08 31.15
CA THR A 64 -2.34 1.86 30.39
C THR A 64 -3.63 1.21 29.91
N MET A 65 -4.65 1.11 30.77
CA MET A 65 -5.95 0.54 30.39
C MET A 65 -6.68 1.37 29.33
N ASN A 66 -6.60 2.70 29.39
CA ASN A 66 -7.10 3.57 28.32
C ASN A 66 -6.39 3.30 26.99
N SER A 67 -5.08 3.02 27.02
CA SER A 67 -4.30 2.67 25.84
C SER A 67 -4.67 1.28 25.31
N VAL A 68 -4.94 0.32 26.20
CA VAL A 68 -5.46 -1.01 25.85
C VAL A 68 -6.78 -0.89 25.10
N HIS A 69 -7.75 -0.11 25.61
CA HIS A 69 -9.02 0.12 24.93
C HIS A 69 -8.82 0.73 23.54
N ARG A 70 -7.98 1.78 23.41
CA ARG A 70 -7.66 2.34 22.09
C ARG A 70 -7.08 1.32 21.12
N HIS A 71 -6.16 0.47 21.58
CA HIS A 71 -5.58 -0.57 20.74
C HIS A 71 -6.60 -1.66 20.38
N HIS A 72 -7.55 -1.96 21.27
CA HIS A 72 -8.67 -2.84 20.98
C HIS A 72 -9.57 -2.25 19.90
N ASP A 73 -9.98 -0.98 20.04
CA ASP A 73 -10.81 -0.27 19.05
C ASP A 73 -10.14 -0.26 17.66
N ILE A 74 -8.81 -0.06 17.62
CA ILE A 74 -8.04 -0.14 16.37
C ILE A 74 -8.13 -1.55 15.75
N CYS A 75 -8.09 -2.61 16.57
CA CYS A 75 -8.21 -3.98 16.06
C CYS A 75 -9.60 -4.21 15.45
N GLU A 76 -10.66 -3.82 16.17
CA GLU A 76 -12.05 -3.95 15.70
C GLU A 76 -12.25 -3.21 14.38
N VAL A 77 -11.86 -1.94 14.30
CA VAL A 77 -12.02 -1.14 13.07
C VAL A 77 -11.26 -1.74 11.89
N ILE A 78 -10.04 -2.25 12.11
CA ILE A 78 -9.28 -2.92 11.03
C ILE A 78 -9.97 -4.20 10.58
N GLU A 79 -10.40 -5.04 11.52
CA GLU A 79 -11.01 -6.33 11.24
C GLU A 79 -12.39 -6.20 10.57
N GLU A 80 -13.18 -5.21 10.97
CA GLU A 80 -14.52 -4.95 10.43
C GLU A 80 -14.48 -4.23 9.07
N SER A 81 -13.57 -3.27 8.89
CA SER A 81 -13.56 -2.40 7.70
C SER A 81 -12.57 -2.82 6.61
N LEU A 82 -11.40 -3.33 6.99
CA LEU A 82 -10.28 -3.48 6.05
C LEU A 82 -10.03 -4.92 5.62
N VAL A 83 -10.45 -5.87 6.45
CA VAL A 83 -10.17 -7.30 6.28
C VAL A 83 -11.43 -8.00 5.78
N GLY A 84 -11.28 -8.75 4.70
CA GLY A 84 -12.36 -9.59 4.18
C GLY A 84 -12.11 -11.05 4.49
N SER A 85 -13.18 -11.82 4.68
CA SER A 85 -13.07 -13.29 4.69
C SER A 85 -12.85 -13.81 3.27
N LEU A 86 -11.98 -14.82 3.09
CA LEU A 86 -11.71 -15.39 1.77
C LEU A 86 -13.01 -15.84 1.07
N ALA A 87 -13.88 -16.54 1.79
CA ALA A 87 -15.14 -17.05 1.25
C ALA A 87 -16.06 -15.92 0.73
N MET A 88 -16.14 -14.79 1.44
CA MET A 88 -16.91 -13.64 0.96
C MET A 88 -16.24 -12.99 -0.26
N LEU A 89 -14.92 -12.80 -0.21
CA LEU A 89 -14.17 -12.18 -1.30
C LEU A 89 -14.23 -13.01 -2.59
N GLU A 90 -14.15 -14.34 -2.53
CA GLU A 90 -14.30 -15.19 -3.71
C GLU A 90 -15.68 -15.03 -4.37
N ARG A 91 -16.72 -14.76 -3.56
CA ARG A 91 -18.09 -14.56 -4.04
C ARG A 91 -18.28 -13.15 -4.61
N GLU A 92 -17.85 -12.13 -3.88
CA GLU A 92 -18.28 -10.73 -4.06
C GLU A 92 -17.20 -9.81 -4.66
N SER A 93 -15.92 -10.16 -4.56
CA SER A 93 -14.84 -9.29 -5.04
C SER A 93 -14.92 -9.06 -6.54
N LEU A 94 -14.70 -7.82 -6.95
CA LEU A 94 -14.52 -7.41 -8.34
C LEU A 94 -13.13 -7.79 -8.88
N HIS A 95 -12.18 -8.11 -7.99
CA HIS A 95 -10.77 -8.35 -8.30
C HIS A 95 -10.35 -9.81 -8.06
N LYS A 96 -11.17 -10.76 -8.52
CA LYS A 96 -11.01 -12.20 -8.23
C LYS A 96 -9.69 -12.83 -8.73
N ASP A 97 -9.17 -12.33 -9.84
CA ASP A 97 -7.89 -12.77 -10.41
C ASP A 97 -6.73 -12.54 -9.43
N THR A 98 -6.79 -11.46 -8.66
CA THR A 98 -5.78 -11.16 -7.64
C THR A 98 -5.86 -12.11 -6.45
N LEU A 99 -7.07 -12.54 -6.06
CA LEU A 99 -7.29 -13.41 -4.90
C LEU A 99 -6.59 -14.76 -5.07
N GLN A 100 -6.78 -15.42 -6.22
CA GLN A 100 -6.15 -16.72 -6.50
C GLN A 100 -4.63 -16.67 -6.41
N VAL A 101 -4.03 -15.62 -6.98
CA VAL A 101 -2.58 -15.43 -6.96
C VAL A 101 -2.09 -15.08 -5.56
N THR A 102 -2.86 -14.29 -4.79
CA THR A 102 -2.51 -14.04 -3.40
C THR A 102 -2.58 -15.33 -2.57
N GLU A 103 -3.62 -16.14 -2.71
CA GLU A 103 -3.83 -17.39 -1.96
C GLU A 103 -2.69 -18.38 -2.18
N ALA A 104 -2.30 -18.58 -3.46
CA ALA A 104 -1.16 -19.42 -3.81
C ALA A 104 0.16 -18.95 -3.15
N ARG A 105 0.32 -17.64 -2.91
CA ARG A 105 1.45 -17.07 -2.17
C ARG A 105 1.26 -17.18 -0.66
N GLN A 106 0.03 -17.06 -0.15
CA GLN A 106 -0.30 -17.18 1.27
C GLN A 106 -0.01 -18.58 1.82
N TYR A 107 -0.28 -19.64 1.05
CA TYR A 107 -0.05 -21.02 1.49
C TYR A 107 1.41 -21.27 1.91
N ARG A 108 2.36 -20.47 1.39
CA ARG A 108 3.78 -20.52 1.76
C ARG A 108 4.11 -19.74 3.05
N GLU A 109 3.30 -18.76 3.43
CA GLU A 109 3.59 -17.80 4.52
C GLU A 109 2.58 -17.81 5.70
N ARG A 110 1.53 -18.67 5.66
CA ARG A 110 0.60 -19.03 6.77
C ARG A 110 0.08 -17.89 7.67
N GLY A 111 -0.05 -16.67 7.16
CA GLY A 111 -0.71 -15.66 7.98
C GLY A 111 -1.03 -14.35 7.29
N LEU A 112 -1.00 -14.28 5.97
CA LEU A 112 -1.49 -13.07 5.33
C LEU A 112 -3.00 -12.96 5.55
N ILE A 113 -3.47 -11.76 5.84
CA ILE A 113 -4.90 -11.45 5.88
C ILE A 113 -5.36 -11.07 4.46
N HIS A 114 -6.61 -11.37 4.13
CA HIS A 114 -7.21 -10.84 2.91
C HIS A 114 -7.79 -9.45 3.19
N ILE A 115 -7.58 -8.54 2.24
CA ILE A 115 -8.09 -7.18 2.34
C ILE A 115 -9.29 -7.00 1.42
N GLU A 116 -10.21 -6.15 1.85
CA GLU A 116 -11.37 -5.70 1.09
C GLU A 116 -10.96 -4.99 -0.21
N ASP A 117 -11.88 -4.94 -1.17
CA ASP A 117 -11.60 -4.37 -2.49
C ASP A 117 -11.28 -2.88 -2.43
N ALA A 118 -11.97 -2.12 -1.58
CA ALA A 118 -11.68 -0.70 -1.37
C ALA A 118 -10.23 -0.48 -0.87
N VAL A 119 -9.76 -1.36 0.02
CA VAL A 119 -8.39 -1.32 0.54
C VAL A 119 -7.39 -1.68 -0.55
N TYR A 120 -7.70 -2.70 -1.35
CA TYR A 120 -6.87 -3.06 -2.50
C TYR A 120 -6.76 -1.89 -3.50
N GLU A 121 -7.87 -1.21 -3.80
CA GLU A 121 -7.90 -0.05 -4.69
C GLU A 121 -7.11 1.13 -4.13
N PHE A 122 -7.17 1.37 -2.81
CA PHE A 122 -6.29 2.33 -2.14
C PHE A 122 -4.81 1.98 -2.39
N PHE A 123 -4.41 0.71 -2.21
CA PHE A 123 -3.02 0.29 -2.44
C PHE A 123 -2.61 0.38 -3.92
N MET A 124 -3.53 0.17 -4.85
CA MET A 124 -3.28 0.38 -6.28
C MET A 124 -3.03 1.86 -6.59
N THR A 125 -3.83 2.77 -6.04
CA THR A 125 -3.59 4.22 -6.17
C THR A 125 -2.27 4.63 -5.52
N LEU A 126 -1.99 4.12 -4.31
CA LEU A 126 -0.73 4.37 -3.60
C LEU A 126 0.49 3.93 -4.43
N GLU A 127 0.43 2.75 -5.04
CA GLU A 127 1.49 2.25 -5.91
C GLU A 127 1.68 3.12 -7.15
N GLY A 128 0.58 3.60 -7.76
CA GLY A 128 0.62 4.57 -8.86
C GLY A 128 1.39 5.83 -8.49
N VAL A 129 1.04 6.44 -7.36
CA VAL A 129 1.74 7.63 -6.86
C VAL A 129 3.19 7.31 -6.52
N ARG A 130 3.48 6.17 -5.89
CA ARG A 130 4.84 5.74 -5.55
C ARG A 130 5.73 5.63 -6.79
N VAL A 131 5.23 5.04 -7.87
CA VAL A 131 5.96 4.90 -9.14
C VAL A 131 6.27 6.26 -9.75
N LEU A 132 5.33 7.21 -9.70
CA LEU A 132 5.55 8.58 -10.18
C LEU A 132 6.57 9.35 -9.35
N LEU A 133 6.60 9.14 -8.03
CA LEU A 133 7.53 9.83 -7.14
C LEU A 133 8.93 9.19 -7.09
N LEU A 134 9.02 7.88 -7.31
CA LEU A 134 10.26 7.10 -7.22
C LEU A 134 10.71 6.59 -8.59
N ASN A 135 10.98 7.53 -9.51
CA ASN A 135 11.47 7.21 -10.85
C ASN A 135 12.81 7.89 -11.17
N ASN A 136 13.36 7.57 -12.35
CA ASN A 136 14.66 8.08 -12.80
C ASN A 136 14.69 9.60 -13.00
N GLU A 137 13.56 10.22 -13.32
CA GLU A 137 13.47 11.68 -13.42
C GLU A 137 13.60 12.32 -12.06
N MET A 138 12.81 11.85 -11.09
CA MET A 138 12.89 12.29 -9.69
C MET A 138 14.26 11.98 -9.09
N MET A 139 14.94 10.92 -9.52
CA MET A 139 16.30 10.58 -9.06
C MET A 139 17.31 11.62 -9.48
N ARG A 140 17.21 12.10 -10.72
CA ARG A 140 18.10 13.15 -11.22
C ARG A 140 17.84 14.48 -10.53
N LYS A 141 16.58 14.77 -10.19
CA LYS A 141 16.14 16.01 -9.54
C LYS A 141 16.49 16.04 -8.05
N GLU A 142 15.98 15.08 -7.27
CA GLU A 142 16.04 15.07 -5.80
C GLU A 142 17.25 14.29 -5.25
N LYS A 143 17.89 13.44 -6.07
CA LYS A 143 19.08 12.65 -5.71
C LYS A 143 18.88 11.87 -4.41
N ALA A 144 19.74 12.10 -3.41
CA ALA A 144 19.69 11.44 -2.11
C ALA A 144 18.40 11.76 -1.32
N ASN A 145 17.73 12.88 -1.62
CA ASN A 145 16.52 13.30 -0.93
C ASN A 145 15.24 12.71 -1.53
N MET A 146 15.32 11.92 -2.60
CA MET A 146 14.13 11.40 -3.30
C MET A 146 13.17 10.68 -2.35
N ALA A 147 13.67 9.80 -1.48
CA ALA A 147 12.81 9.02 -0.59
C ALA A 147 12.04 9.90 0.39
N GLU A 148 12.72 10.89 0.98
CA GLU A 148 12.12 11.85 1.91
C GLU A 148 11.07 12.72 1.19
N MET A 149 11.41 13.26 0.02
CA MET A 149 10.49 14.07 -0.78
C MET A 149 9.27 13.28 -1.25
N ALA A 150 9.45 12.00 -1.58
CA ALA A 150 8.35 11.12 -1.95
C ALA A 150 7.45 10.83 -0.74
N TYR A 151 8.04 10.57 0.43
CA TYR A 151 7.29 10.36 1.66
C TYR A 151 6.45 11.60 2.04
N GLN A 152 7.03 12.79 2.02
CA GLN A 152 6.31 14.04 2.29
C GLN A 152 5.14 14.24 1.33
N GLN A 153 5.37 14.06 0.02
CA GLN A 153 4.31 14.18 -0.98
C GLN A 153 3.19 13.13 -0.80
N LEU A 154 3.53 11.90 -0.43
CA LEU A 154 2.53 10.87 -0.10
C LEU A 154 1.69 11.28 1.11
N MET A 155 2.33 11.80 2.16
CA MET A 155 1.67 12.23 3.40
C MET A 155 0.79 13.48 3.20
N GLU A 156 1.06 14.29 2.18
CA GLU A 156 0.29 15.49 1.84
C GLU A 156 -0.78 15.24 0.77
N ASN A 157 -0.73 14.08 0.09
CA ASN A 157 -1.66 13.73 -0.97
C ASN A 157 -3.10 13.59 -0.45
N ARG A 158 -3.96 14.54 -0.82
CA ARG A 158 -5.37 14.58 -0.37
C ARG A 158 -6.21 13.45 -0.96
N GLU A 159 -5.95 13.05 -2.21
CA GLU A 159 -6.69 11.97 -2.86
C GLU A 159 -6.43 10.63 -2.16
N LEU A 160 -5.17 10.35 -1.82
CA LEU A 160 -4.82 9.15 -1.05
C LEU A 160 -5.48 9.15 0.33
N LYS A 161 -5.56 10.31 1.00
CA LYS A 161 -6.27 10.41 2.29
C LYS A 161 -7.76 10.12 2.14
N LEU A 162 -8.41 10.68 1.13
CA LEU A 162 -9.83 10.43 0.87
C LEU A 162 -10.11 8.95 0.57
N LYS A 163 -9.32 8.33 -0.32
CA LYS A 163 -9.44 6.89 -0.62
C LYS A 163 -9.18 6.01 0.61
N TRP A 164 -8.25 6.42 1.47
CA TRP A 164 -8.02 5.73 2.74
C TRP A 164 -9.23 5.85 3.67
N GLU A 165 -9.83 7.04 3.80
CA GLU A 165 -11.03 7.25 4.60
C GLU A 165 -12.23 6.45 4.09
N GLU A 166 -12.38 6.31 2.76
CA GLU A 166 -13.42 5.51 2.11
C GLU A 166 -13.32 4.01 2.43
N CYS A 167 -12.15 3.52 2.85
CA CYS A 167 -11.99 2.13 3.28
C CYS A 167 -12.72 1.81 4.58
N PHE A 168 -13.08 2.83 5.38
CA PHE A 168 -13.78 2.67 6.65
C PHE A 168 -15.26 2.99 6.45
N LYS A 169 -16.08 1.95 6.30
CA LYS A 169 -17.54 2.10 6.14
C LYS A 169 -18.13 2.73 7.41
N ARG A 170 -18.93 3.79 7.25
CA ARG A 170 -19.57 4.52 8.37
C ARG A 170 -20.76 3.80 9.01
N GLU A 171 -21.28 2.75 8.39
CA GLU A 171 -22.56 2.14 8.80
C GLU A 171 -22.48 1.37 10.13
N ASP A 172 -21.30 0.92 10.55
CA ASP A 172 -21.14 0.19 11.83
C ASP A 172 -21.10 1.10 13.07
N VAL A 173 -20.98 2.43 12.88
CA VAL A 173 -21.02 3.43 13.96
C VAL A 173 -22.45 3.93 14.22
N ALA A 174 -23.36 3.80 13.24
CA ALA A 174 -24.74 4.30 13.36
C ALA A 174 -25.66 3.34 14.14
N ASN A 175 -25.33 2.04 14.20
CA ASN A 175 -26.17 1.01 14.84
C ASN A 175 -25.75 0.62 16.27
N LYS A 176 -24.79 1.33 16.87
CA LYS A 176 -24.37 1.16 18.28
C LYS A 176 -24.68 2.39 19.15
N ARG A 177 -25.83 3.06 18.93
CA ARG A 177 -26.40 4.08 19.83
C ARG A 177 -27.75 3.65 20.36
#